data_AF-A0A9E1WCU8-F1
#
_entry.id   AF-A0A9E1WCU8-F1
#
_cell.length_a   1.000
_cell.length_b   1.000
_cell.length_c   1.000
_cell.angle_alpha   90.00
_cell.angle_beta   90.00
_cell.angle_gamma   90.00
#
_symmetry.space_group_name_H-M   'P 1'
#
loop_
_entity.id
_entity.type
_entity.pdbx_description
1 polymer ?
#
loop_
_entity_poly.entity_id
_entity_poly.type
_entity_poly.pdbx_seq_one_letter_code
_entity_poly.pdbx_strand_id
1 'polypeptide(L)'
;GEGNVTGEGNYSFGDSITLTASAGAGNYFEKWSGSGIEDSNSTSLTITVTENLTFTASFITSPTNLSESLQVTIISPSWYANDWLGYFYQSGNGWCYHYNLGWIFPETQSDGSMWLWSPQLKWLWLNSDSFSKQQSWAATDENWIYFDFESLPSPRIFRYKDEKWSPFDKNQEVSILDSLF
;
A
#
# COMPACT_ATOMS: atom_id res chain seq x y z
N GLY A 1 -0.97 -8.01 9.41
CA GLY A 1 0.35 -7.45 9.75
C GLY A 1 0.95 -8.19 10.92
N GLU A 2 2.26 -8.08 11.08
CA GLU A 2 2.99 -8.67 12.22
C GLU A 2 2.99 -7.72 13.43
N GLY A 3 2.93 -8.29 14.63
CA GLY A 3 2.97 -7.54 15.88
C GLY A 3 2.92 -8.47 17.08
N ASN A 4 3.12 -7.91 18.26
CA ASN A 4 3.10 -8.64 19.52
C ASN A 4 2.20 -7.94 20.54
N VAL A 5 1.58 -8.72 21.41
CA VAL A 5 0.85 -8.24 22.59
C VAL A 5 1.63 -8.62 23.84
N THR A 6 1.66 -7.74 24.84
CA THR A 6 2.18 -8.01 26.18
C THR A 6 1.12 -7.71 27.24
N GLY A 7 1.16 -8.41 28.38
CA GLY A 7 0.20 -8.25 29.49
C GLY A 7 -0.89 -9.32 29.51
N GLU A 8 -0.83 -10.27 28.58
CA GLU A 8 -1.62 -11.49 28.60
C GLU A 8 -1.18 -12.43 29.73
N GLY A 9 -2.14 -13.15 30.31
CA GLY A 9 -1.86 -14.07 31.40
C GLY A 9 -3.10 -14.43 32.20
N ASN A 10 -2.86 -15.07 33.35
CA ASN A 10 -3.89 -15.42 34.31
C ASN A 10 -3.88 -14.41 35.45
N TYR A 11 -5.05 -13.87 35.76
CA TYR A 11 -5.25 -12.83 36.76
C TYR A 11 -6.45 -13.18 37.64
N SER A 12 -6.51 -12.60 38.83
CA SER A 12 -7.62 -12.80 39.76
C SER A 12 -8.79 -11.87 39.39
N PHE A 13 -9.99 -12.25 39.83
CA PHE A 13 -11.16 -11.39 39.70
C PHE A 13 -10.93 -10.04 40.40
N GLY A 14 -11.19 -8.95 39.70
CA GLY A 14 -11.01 -7.56 40.15
C GLY A 14 -9.64 -6.97 39.84
N ASP A 15 -8.68 -7.76 39.32
CA ASP A 15 -7.37 -7.24 38.94
C ASP A 15 -7.50 -6.23 37.80
N SER A 16 -6.74 -5.14 37.88
CA SER A 16 -6.59 -4.18 36.79
C SER A 16 -5.29 -4.47 36.05
N ILE A 17 -5.39 -4.82 34.77
CA ILE A 17 -4.27 -5.19 33.92
C ILE A 17 -4.14 -4.21 32.75
N THR A 18 -2.94 -4.12 32.19
CA THR A 18 -2.68 -3.33 30.99
C THR A 18 -2.16 -4.26 29.89
N LEU A 19 -2.91 -4.35 28.79
CA LEU A 19 -2.46 -4.98 27.56
C LEU A 19 -1.79 -3.92 26.67
N THR A 20 -0.66 -4.26 26.08
CA THR A 20 0.06 -3.36 25.16
C THR A 20 0.33 -4.07 23.84
N ALA A 21 -0.09 -3.46 22.73
CA ALA A 21 0.18 -3.91 21.37
C ALA A 21 1.39 -3.16 20.81
N SER A 22 2.37 -3.91 20.33
CA SER A 22 3.56 -3.40 19.65
C SER A 22 3.60 -3.92 18.23
N ALA A 23 3.54 -3.02 17.24
CA ALA A 23 3.59 -3.41 15.84
C ALA A 23 5.01 -3.88 15.46
N GLY A 24 5.11 -4.90 14.62
CA GLY A 24 6.37 -5.34 14.03
C GLY A 24 6.90 -4.31 13.02
N ALA A 25 8.15 -4.48 12.60
CA ALA A 25 8.74 -3.62 11.56
C ALA A 25 7.85 -3.61 10.30
N GLY A 26 7.62 -2.44 9.72
CA GLY A 26 6.77 -2.28 8.54
C GLY A 26 5.27 -2.49 8.79
N ASN A 27 4.80 -2.44 10.03
CA ASN A 27 3.39 -2.52 10.38
C ASN A 27 3.00 -1.39 11.34
N TYR A 28 1.70 -1.09 11.43
CA TYR A 28 1.11 -0.26 12.47
C TYR A 28 -0.04 -1.00 13.15
N PHE A 29 -0.28 -0.64 14.40
CA PHE A 29 -1.42 -1.13 15.17
C PHE A 29 -2.69 -0.49 14.60
N GLU A 30 -3.64 -1.31 14.15
CA GLU A 30 -4.92 -0.83 13.64
C GLU A 30 -5.89 -0.58 14.79
N LYS A 31 -6.23 -1.64 15.53
CA LYS A 31 -7.19 -1.59 16.63
C LYS A 31 -7.21 -2.88 17.44
N TRP A 32 -7.82 -2.79 18.61
CA TRP A 32 -8.25 -3.92 19.42
C TRP A 32 -9.68 -4.33 19.05
N SER A 33 -9.96 -5.61 19.23
CA SER A 33 -11.32 -6.15 19.19
C SER A 33 -11.56 -7.09 20.38
N GLY A 34 -12.78 -7.05 20.90
CA GLY A 34 -13.18 -7.73 22.14
C GLY A 34 -14.30 -6.95 22.84
N SER A 35 -14.96 -7.57 23.81
CA SER A 35 -16.03 -6.94 24.57
C SER A 35 -15.50 -5.99 25.65
N GLY A 36 -16.15 -4.85 25.84
CA GLY A 36 -15.82 -3.92 26.93
C GLY A 36 -14.59 -3.05 26.71
N ILE A 37 -14.14 -2.89 25.46
CA ILE A 37 -13.07 -1.95 25.10
C ILE A 37 -13.63 -0.53 25.04
N GLU A 38 -13.05 0.39 25.82
CA GLU A 38 -13.41 1.81 25.78
C GLU A 38 -12.76 2.54 24.60
N ASP A 39 -11.46 2.32 24.37
CA ASP A 39 -10.71 2.89 23.26
C ASP A 39 -9.97 1.79 22.49
N SER A 40 -10.56 1.35 21.38
CA SER A 40 -9.98 0.30 20.55
C SER A 40 -8.78 0.76 19.73
N ASN A 41 -8.55 2.06 19.56
CA ASN A 41 -7.47 2.59 18.73
C ASN A 41 -6.21 2.90 19.53
N SER A 42 -6.28 2.87 20.87
CA SER A 42 -5.12 2.98 21.74
C SER A 42 -4.25 1.72 21.67
N THR A 43 -2.93 1.87 21.53
CA THR A 43 -1.98 0.77 21.63
C THR A 43 -1.92 0.14 23.02
N SER A 44 -2.52 0.79 24.02
CA SER A 44 -2.61 0.32 25.40
C SER A 44 -4.06 0.23 25.85
N LEU A 45 -4.49 -0.93 26.34
CA LEU A 45 -5.79 -1.14 26.97
C LEU A 45 -5.63 -1.42 28.45
N THR A 46 -6.35 -0.67 29.28
CA THR A 46 -6.46 -0.97 30.71
C THR A 46 -7.81 -1.64 30.97
N ILE A 47 -7.78 -2.80 31.63
CA ILE A 47 -8.94 -3.69 31.73
C ILE A 47 -9.05 -4.20 33.16
N THR A 48 -10.26 -4.20 33.70
CA THR A 48 -10.56 -4.87 34.98
C THR A 48 -11.06 -6.29 34.69
N VAL A 49 -10.42 -7.29 35.27
CA VAL A 49 -10.73 -8.70 35.06
C VAL A 49 -11.97 -9.08 35.85
N THR A 50 -13.12 -9.13 35.20
CA THR A 50 -14.39 -9.55 35.82
C THR A 50 -14.80 -10.96 35.41
N GLU A 51 -14.23 -11.48 34.33
CA GLU A 51 -14.45 -12.81 33.79
C GLU A 51 -13.29 -13.20 32.86
N ASN A 52 -13.41 -14.34 32.18
CA ASN A 52 -12.47 -14.71 31.12
C ASN A 52 -12.69 -13.79 29.91
N LEU A 53 -11.70 -12.95 29.61
CA LEU A 53 -11.75 -12.00 28.50
C LEU A 53 -10.83 -12.43 27.36
N THR A 54 -11.24 -12.15 26.13
CA THR A 54 -10.42 -12.40 24.93
C THR A 54 -10.37 -11.13 24.11
N PHE A 55 -9.15 -10.65 23.88
CA PHE A 55 -8.87 -9.47 23.06
C PHE A 55 -7.97 -9.85 21.90
N THR A 56 -8.20 -9.25 20.74
CA THR A 56 -7.35 -9.43 19.56
C THR A 56 -6.83 -8.07 19.11
N ALA A 57 -5.51 -7.93 19.03
CA ALA A 57 -4.86 -6.79 18.38
C ALA A 57 -4.74 -7.05 16.87
N SER A 58 -5.25 -6.13 16.06
CA SER A 58 -5.07 -6.13 14.62
C SER A 58 -3.91 -5.22 14.22
N PHE A 59 -3.07 -5.71 13.31
CA PHE A 59 -1.96 -4.95 12.74
C PHE A 59 -2.10 -4.93 11.22
N ILE A 60 -1.83 -3.79 10.61
CA ILE A 60 -1.83 -3.61 9.15
C ILE A 60 -0.42 -3.23 8.72
N THR A 61 -0.02 -3.71 7.54
CA THR A 61 1.26 -3.35 6.93
C THR A 61 1.28 -1.85 6.64
N SER A 62 2.35 -1.19 7.09
CA SER A 62 2.54 0.23 6.80
C SER A 62 2.68 0.41 5.30
N PRO A 63 2.00 1.40 4.71
CA PRO A 63 2.14 1.66 3.30
C PRO A 63 3.58 2.00 2.93
N THR A 64 4.02 1.54 1.76
CA THR A 64 5.36 1.83 1.25
C THR A 64 5.58 3.33 1.07
N ASN A 65 6.63 3.88 1.68
CA ASN A 65 7.11 5.21 1.38
C ASN A 65 8.15 5.15 0.24
N LEU A 66 7.78 5.59 -0.96
CA LEU A 66 8.66 5.54 -2.13
C LEU A 66 9.83 6.50 -1.97
N SER A 67 9.62 7.64 -1.32
CA SER A 67 10.69 8.61 -1.04
C SER A 67 11.77 8.08 -0.09
N GLU A 68 11.45 7.05 0.70
CA GLU A 68 12.40 6.33 1.57
C GLU A 68 13.00 5.09 0.90
N SER A 69 12.27 4.51 -0.07
CA SER A 69 12.67 3.28 -0.76
C SER A 69 13.49 3.52 -2.04
N LEU A 70 13.39 4.71 -2.63
CA LEU A 70 14.04 5.07 -3.89
C LEU A 70 14.95 6.29 -3.70
N GLN A 71 15.96 6.40 -4.55
CA GLN A 71 16.69 7.65 -4.71
C GLN A 71 15.78 8.67 -5.41
N VAL A 72 15.40 9.74 -4.70
CA VAL A 72 14.48 10.75 -5.21
C VAL A 72 15.04 12.16 -5.06
N THR A 73 14.62 13.05 -5.96
CA THR A 73 14.76 14.50 -5.81
C THR A 73 13.44 15.07 -5.30
N ILE A 74 13.49 15.88 -4.25
CA ILE A 74 12.32 16.61 -3.75
C ILE A 74 12.07 17.80 -4.68
N ILE A 75 10.91 17.81 -5.32
CA ILE A 75 10.50 18.91 -6.21
C ILE A 75 9.70 19.95 -5.44
N SER A 76 8.79 19.50 -4.58
CA SER A 76 8.01 20.31 -3.66
C SER A 76 7.47 19.43 -2.52
N PRO A 77 6.75 19.97 -1.52
CA PRO A 77 6.18 19.15 -0.46
C PRO A 77 5.35 17.98 -1.02
N SER A 78 5.72 16.76 -0.63
CA SER A 78 5.13 15.49 -1.06
C SER A 78 5.23 15.17 -2.56
N TRP A 79 5.94 15.97 -3.36
CA TRP A 79 6.22 15.69 -4.77
C TRP A 79 7.68 15.36 -4.99
N TYR A 80 7.90 14.23 -5.64
CA TYR A 80 9.22 13.65 -5.85
C TYR A 80 9.44 13.34 -7.32
N ALA A 81 10.71 13.35 -7.72
CA ALA A 81 11.16 12.84 -9.01
C ALA A 81 12.16 11.71 -8.77
N ASN A 82 12.03 10.65 -9.54
CA ASN A 82 13.01 9.57 -9.64
C ASN A 82 13.42 9.39 -11.10
N ASP A 83 14.69 9.08 -11.35
CA ASP A 83 15.28 9.07 -12.69
C ASP A 83 14.59 8.11 -13.68
N TRP A 84 14.05 7.00 -13.18
CA TRP A 84 13.44 5.97 -14.02
C TRP A 84 11.93 5.89 -13.83
N LEU A 85 11.42 6.08 -12.61
CA LEU A 85 9.98 6.03 -12.32
C LEU A 85 9.30 7.32 -12.80
N GLY A 86 9.99 8.47 -12.75
CA GLY A 86 9.43 9.76 -13.12
C GLY A 86 8.89 10.52 -11.90
N TYR A 87 7.82 11.29 -12.12
CA TYR A 87 7.28 12.21 -11.11
C TYR A 87 6.07 11.60 -10.40
N PHE A 88 6.04 11.72 -9.08
CA PHE A 88 4.91 11.27 -8.29
C PHE A 88 4.69 12.13 -7.05
N TYR A 89 3.43 12.25 -6.67
CA TYR A 89 3.00 12.71 -5.35
C TYR A 89 2.87 11.52 -4.42
N GLN A 90 3.32 11.65 -3.17
CA GLN A 90 3.18 10.63 -2.13
C GLN A 90 2.18 11.09 -1.06
N SER A 91 1.09 10.33 -0.87
CA SER A 91 0.15 10.55 0.23
C SER A 91 0.64 9.92 1.55
N GLY A 92 -0.01 10.27 2.66
CA GLY A 92 0.22 9.63 3.95
C GLY A 92 -0.45 8.26 4.13
N ASN A 93 -1.29 7.81 3.18
CA ASN A 93 -1.99 6.52 3.24
C ASN A 93 -1.45 5.50 2.23
N GLY A 94 -0.26 5.75 1.67
CA GLY A 94 0.43 4.85 0.74
C GLY A 94 0.14 5.06 -0.73
N TRP A 95 -1.02 5.61 -1.05
CA TRP A 95 -1.33 5.96 -2.42
C TRP A 95 -0.39 7.04 -2.94
N CYS A 96 0.14 6.80 -4.14
CA CYS A 96 0.90 7.80 -4.86
C CYS A 96 0.11 8.22 -6.09
N TYR A 97 0.09 9.51 -6.41
CA TYR A 97 -0.37 9.98 -7.72
C TYR A 97 0.84 10.09 -8.63
N HIS A 98 0.98 9.14 -9.54
CA HIS A 98 2.04 9.07 -10.52
C HIS A 98 1.67 9.89 -11.76
N TYR A 99 2.59 10.73 -12.25
CA TYR A 99 2.31 11.68 -13.31
C TYR A 99 1.77 11.01 -14.58
N ASN A 100 2.31 9.86 -14.98
CA ASN A 100 1.86 9.14 -16.18
C ASN A 100 0.81 8.06 -15.91
N LEU A 101 0.72 7.53 -14.68
CA LEU A 101 -0.10 6.34 -14.38
C LEU A 101 -1.33 6.65 -13.53
N GLY A 102 -1.46 7.87 -12.99
CA GLY A 102 -2.54 8.24 -12.09
C GLY A 102 -2.31 7.67 -10.68
N TRP A 103 -3.39 7.37 -9.97
CA TRP A 103 -3.30 6.79 -8.63
C TRP A 103 -2.77 5.36 -8.68
N ILE A 104 -1.70 5.13 -7.92
CA ILE A 104 -1.04 3.83 -7.75
C ILE A 104 -0.80 3.54 -6.27
N PHE A 105 -0.82 2.26 -5.91
CA PHE A 105 -0.39 1.79 -4.60
C PHE A 105 0.87 0.93 -4.76
N PRO A 106 2.05 1.42 -4.33
CA PRO A 106 3.32 0.73 -4.54
C PRO A 106 3.67 -0.26 -3.41
N GLU A 107 4.26 -1.39 -3.79
CA GLU A 107 4.94 -2.35 -2.92
C GLU A 107 6.36 -2.58 -3.46
N THR A 108 7.36 -2.04 -2.77
CA THR A 108 8.77 -2.20 -3.13
C THR A 108 9.31 -3.54 -2.67
N GLN A 109 10.29 -4.06 -3.41
CA GLN A 109 10.97 -5.32 -3.11
C GLN A 109 12.45 -5.08 -2.83
N SER A 110 13.06 -6.00 -2.09
CA SER A 110 14.48 -5.92 -1.71
C SER A 110 15.46 -5.95 -2.89
N ASP A 111 15.02 -6.43 -4.06
CA ASP A 111 15.79 -6.49 -5.30
C ASP A 111 15.71 -5.19 -6.13
N GLY A 112 15.02 -4.16 -5.64
CA GLY A 112 14.82 -2.89 -6.32
C GLY A 112 13.68 -2.89 -7.36
N SER A 113 12.98 -4.00 -7.54
CA SER A 113 11.73 -4.04 -8.28
C SER A 113 10.55 -3.61 -7.41
N MET A 114 9.39 -3.39 -8.02
CA MET A 114 8.16 -3.08 -7.30
C MET A 114 6.94 -3.65 -8.00
N TRP A 115 5.93 -3.96 -7.20
CA TRP A 115 4.56 -4.07 -7.65
C TRP A 115 3.87 -2.72 -7.50
N LEU A 116 3.08 -2.34 -8.50
CA LEU A 116 2.20 -1.18 -8.48
C LEU A 116 0.79 -1.67 -8.72
N TRP A 117 -0.10 -1.45 -7.75
CA TRP A 117 -1.52 -1.59 -8.00
C TRP A 117 -2.04 -0.31 -8.65
N SER A 118 -2.71 -0.45 -9.78
CA SER A 118 -3.52 0.61 -10.37
C SER A 118 -4.98 0.17 -10.40
N PRO A 119 -5.94 1.02 -10.00
CA PRO A 119 -7.36 0.66 -10.08
C PRO A 119 -7.80 0.25 -11.51
N GLN A 120 -7.18 0.87 -12.53
CA GLN A 120 -7.45 0.58 -13.95
C GLN A 120 -6.64 -0.59 -14.51
N LEU A 121 -5.34 -0.67 -14.16
CA LEU A 121 -4.42 -1.64 -14.77
C LEU A 121 -4.17 -2.87 -13.91
N LYS A 122 -4.72 -2.89 -12.71
CA LYS A 122 -4.50 -3.91 -11.68
C LYS A 122 -3.01 -3.97 -11.32
N TRP A 123 -2.53 -5.13 -10.92
CA TRP A 123 -1.16 -5.32 -10.48
C TRP A 123 -0.18 -5.29 -11.66
N LEU A 124 0.80 -4.40 -11.56
CA LEU A 124 1.90 -4.27 -12.50
C LEU A 124 3.22 -4.50 -11.77
N TRP A 125 4.07 -5.35 -12.28
CA TRP A 125 5.46 -5.45 -11.84
C TRP A 125 6.36 -4.64 -12.76
N LEU A 126 7.33 -3.95 -12.18
CA LEU A 126 8.34 -3.19 -12.90
C LEU A 126 9.60 -2.97 -12.08
N ASN A 127 10.67 -2.64 -12.79
CA ASN A 127 11.91 -2.14 -12.22
C ASN A 127 12.48 -1.03 -13.11
N SER A 128 13.66 -0.52 -12.76
CA SER A 128 14.31 0.54 -13.53
C SER A 128 14.57 0.17 -14.99
N ASP A 129 14.92 -1.09 -15.29
CA ASP A 129 15.21 -1.49 -16.67
C ASP A 129 13.93 -1.59 -17.52
N SER A 130 12.88 -2.21 -16.99
CA SER A 130 11.63 -2.38 -17.73
C SER A 130 10.90 -1.06 -17.92
N PHE A 131 10.77 -0.26 -16.86
CA PHE A 131 9.94 0.95 -16.90
C PHE A 131 10.60 2.09 -17.68
N SER A 132 11.94 2.20 -17.68
CA SER A 132 12.65 3.11 -18.58
C SER A 132 12.45 2.78 -20.06
N LYS A 133 12.09 1.53 -20.39
CA LYS A 133 11.67 1.10 -21.74
C LYS A 133 10.16 1.18 -21.95
N GLN A 134 9.45 1.85 -21.03
CA GLN A 134 7.99 1.97 -21.01
C GLN A 134 7.29 0.60 -20.93
N GLN A 135 7.85 -0.36 -20.20
CA GLN A 135 7.30 -1.70 -20.05
C GLN A 135 7.05 -2.06 -18.58
N SER A 136 5.95 -2.77 -18.34
CA SER A 136 5.67 -3.46 -17.09
C SER A 136 5.06 -4.83 -17.36
N TRP A 137 5.23 -5.75 -16.42
CA TRP A 137 4.55 -7.03 -16.48
C TRP A 137 3.18 -6.90 -15.79
N ALA A 138 2.10 -7.27 -16.46
CA ALA A 138 0.75 -7.14 -15.93
C ALA A 138 0.24 -8.49 -15.40
N ALA A 139 -0.12 -8.55 -14.12
CA ALA A 139 -0.53 -9.78 -13.45
C ALA A 139 -1.81 -10.39 -14.01
N THR A 140 -2.78 -9.56 -14.34
CA THR A 140 -4.03 -10.01 -14.96
C THR A 140 -3.80 -10.64 -16.33
N ASP A 141 -2.78 -10.16 -17.05
CA ASP A 141 -2.48 -10.64 -18.39
C ASP A 141 -1.51 -11.83 -18.37
N GLU A 142 -0.79 -12.01 -17.26
CA GLU A 142 0.39 -12.88 -17.12
C GLU A 142 1.43 -12.61 -18.23
N ASN A 143 1.52 -11.35 -18.68
CA ASN A 143 2.33 -10.96 -19.81
C ASN A 143 2.74 -9.48 -19.73
N TRP A 144 3.68 -9.08 -20.56
CA TRP A 144 4.14 -7.70 -20.68
C TRP A 144 3.08 -6.80 -21.29
N ILE A 145 3.14 -5.54 -20.88
CA ILE A 145 2.47 -4.42 -21.54
C ILE A 145 3.50 -3.33 -21.86
N TYR A 146 3.24 -2.57 -22.92
CA TYR A 146 4.02 -1.41 -23.30
C TYR A 146 3.16 -0.16 -23.21
N PHE A 147 3.67 0.87 -22.55
CA PHE A 147 3.04 2.18 -22.46
C PHE A 147 3.50 3.07 -23.60
N ASP A 148 2.56 3.80 -24.17
CA ASP A 148 2.82 4.92 -25.08
C ASP A 148 2.17 6.14 -24.44
N PHE A 149 2.97 6.86 -23.64
CA PHE A 149 2.50 8.03 -22.89
C PHE A 149 2.41 9.31 -23.75
N GLU A 150 3.03 9.31 -24.92
CA GLU A 150 3.19 10.50 -25.78
C GLU A 150 2.18 10.53 -26.94
N SER A 151 1.53 9.41 -27.25
CA SER A 151 0.51 9.34 -28.30
C SER A 151 -0.66 10.32 -28.06
N LEU A 152 -1.13 10.91 -29.16
CA LEU A 152 -2.32 11.77 -29.20
C LEU A 152 -3.53 11.00 -29.75
N PRO A 153 -4.77 11.29 -29.28
CA PRO A 153 -5.15 12.34 -28.34
C PRO A 153 -4.93 11.98 -26.85
N SER A 154 -4.68 10.72 -26.54
CA SER A 154 -4.49 10.21 -25.18
C SER A 154 -3.42 9.13 -25.15
N PRO A 155 -2.78 8.91 -23.98
CA PRO A 155 -1.94 7.75 -23.75
C PRO A 155 -2.64 6.44 -24.13
N ARG A 156 -1.86 5.43 -24.48
CA ARG A 156 -2.38 4.10 -24.83
C ARG A 156 -1.42 3.02 -24.38
N ILE A 157 -1.94 1.81 -24.29
CA ILE A 157 -1.22 0.63 -23.83
C ILE A 157 -1.32 -0.45 -24.89
N PHE A 158 -0.19 -1.06 -25.22
CA PHE A 158 -0.13 -2.27 -26.02
C PHE A 158 -0.03 -3.48 -25.09
N ARG A 159 -0.97 -4.42 -25.20
CA ARG A 159 -0.95 -5.67 -24.44
C ARG A 159 -0.39 -6.79 -25.31
N TYR A 160 0.72 -7.39 -24.90
CA TYR A 160 1.36 -8.46 -25.67
C TYR A 160 0.54 -9.76 -25.66
N LYS A 161 -0.29 -9.99 -24.64
CA LYS A 161 -1.20 -11.15 -24.58
C LYS A 161 -2.17 -11.19 -25.76
N ASP A 162 -2.73 -10.04 -26.11
CA ASP A 162 -3.77 -9.91 -27.14
C ASP A 162 -3.24 -9.27 -28.44
N GLU A 163 -1.95 -8.90 -28.46
CA GLU A 163 -1.30 -8.14 -29.53
C GLU A 163 -2.07 -6.88 -29.95
N LYS A 164 -2.62 -6.16 -28.97
CA LYS A 164 -3.60 -5.10 -29.21
C LYS A 164 -3.31 -3.82 -28.43
N TRP A 165 -3.57 -2.68 -29.09
CA TRP A 165 -3.63 -1.36 -28.45
C TRP A 165 -4.99 -1.11 -27.80
N SER A 166 -4.97 -0.55 -26.60
CA SER A 166 -6.13 0.01 -25.90
C SER A 166 -5.84 1.45 -25.44
N PRO A 167 -6.82 2.37 -25.48
CA PRO A 167 -6.65 3.69 -24.88
C PRO A 167 -6.40 3.58 -23.38
N PHE A 168 -5.69 4.55 -22.81
CA PHE A 168 -5.44 4.67 -21.39
C PHE A 168 -5.65 6.12 -20.94
N ASP A 169 -6.45 6.29 -19.90
CA ASP A 169 -6.70 7.60 -19.29
C ASP A 169 -6.40 7.50 -17.79
N LYS A 170 -5.24 8.01 -17.39
CA LYS A 170 -4.78 8.05 -15.99
C LYS A 170 -5.76 8.73 -15.02
N ASN A 171 -6.70 9.54 -15.52
CA ASN A 171 -7.69 10.27 -14.73
C ASN A 171 -9.11 9.69 -14.86
N GLN A 172 -9.29 8.58 -15.57
CA GLN A 172 -10.59 7.92 -15.67
C GLN A 172 -11.13 7.60 -14.28
N GLU A 173 -12.39 7.95 -14.03
CA GLU A 173 -13.07 7.60 -12.79
C GLU A 173 -13.16 6.08 -12.63
N VAL A 174 -12.82 5.60 -11.43
CA VAL A 174 -12.77 4.17 -11.12
C VAL A 174 -13.72 3.88 -9.96
N SER A 175 -14.30 2.68 -9.95
CA SER A 175 -15.27 2.31 -8.91
C SER A 175 -14.61 2.32 -7.53
N ILE A 176 -15.42 2.56 -6.48
CA ILE A 176 -14.93 2.52 -5.10
C ILE A 176 -14.33 1.13 -4.80
N LEU A 177 -14.97 0.05 -5.27
CA LEU A 177 -14.49 -1.32 -5.05
C LEU A 177 -13.11 -1.58 -5.67
N ASP A 178 -12.83 -1.02 -6.85
CA ASP A 178 -11.53 -1.11 -7.50
C ASP A 178 -10.45 -0.24 -6.84
N SER A 179 -10.88 0.68 -5.97
CA SER A 179 -10.02 1.60 -5.20
C SER A 179 -9.80 1.11 -3.75
N LEU A 180 -10.48 0.04 -3.34
CA LEU A 180 -10.24 -0.63 -2.07
C LEU A 180 -8.99 -1.50 -2.23
N PHE A 181 -7.84 -0.88 -1.98
CA PHE A 181 -6.59 -1.54 -1.64
C PHE A 181 -6.37 -1.42 -0.14
#